data_AF-A0A7U9RU21-F1
#
_entry.id   AF-A0A7U9RU21-F1
#
_cell.length_a   1.000
_cell.length_b   1.000
_cell.length_c   1.000
_cell.angle_alpha   90.00
_cell.angle_beta   90.00
_cell.angle_gamma   90.00
#
_symmetry.space_group_name_H-M   'P 1'
#
loop_
_entity.id
_entity.type
_entity.pdbx_description
1 polymer ?
#
loop_
_entity_poly.entity_id
_entity_poly.type
_entity_poly.pdbx_seq_one_letter_code
_entity_poly.pdbx_strand_id
1 'polypeptide(L)'
;MLRVAGYVAENPMIPDDKMDNCVALAIMHDLIEDTNYSGGCFGKEYDYFEECLKLLTKPKDMDYLNYVKKIRDFSDTRSEAYWIKMANMKDHLSQTETLTNNLKEKYLKALPYLL
;
A
#
# COMPACT_ATOMS: atom_id res chain seq x y z
N MET A 1 10.00 -9.66 -2.07
CA MET A 1 10.31 -8.94 -0.83
C MET A 1 10.51 -7.44 -1.02
N LEU A 2 10.94 -6.92 -2.20
CA LEU A 2 11.09 -5.46 -2.42
C LEU A 2 10.50 -4.99 -3.76
N ARG A 3 9.61 -5.78 -4.38
CA ARG A 3 9.07 -5.46 -5.71
C ARG A 3 8.13 -4.25 -5.66
N VAL A 4 7.35 -4.11 -4.58
CA VAL A 4 6.49 -2.94 -4.36
C VAL A 4 7.33 -1.67 -4.27
N ALA A 5 8.43 -1.70 -3.50
CA ALA A 5 9.37 -0.59 -3.42
C ALA A 5 10.02 -0.26 -4.78
N GLY A 6 10.36 -1.29 -5.58
CA GLY A 6 10.84 -1.10 -6.96
C GLY A 6 9.81 -0.39 -7.85
N TYR A 7 8.56 -0.84 -7.83
CA TYR A 7 7.48 -0.20 -8.60
C TYR A 7 7.20 1.24 -8.16
N VAL A 8 7.40 1.56 -6.89
CA VAL A 8 7.31 2.92 -6.35
C VAL A 8 8.47 3.78 -6.85
N ALA A 9 9.71 3.29 -6.74
CA ALA A 9 10.91 4.01 -7.15
C ALA A 9 10.93 4.35 -8.65
N GLU A 10 10.32 3.50 -9.48
CA GLU A 10 10.21 3.70 -10.93
C GLU A 10 8.96 4.49 -11.34
N ASN A 11 8.12 4.93 -10.41
CA ASN A 11 6.86 5.60 -10.73
C ASN A 11 7.07 7.11 -10.98
N PRO A 12 6.95 7.59 -12.23
CA PRO A 12 7.19 9.01 -12.56
C PRO A 12 6.10 9.95 -12.03
N MET A 13 5.00 9.43 -11.52
CA MET A 13 3.90 10.23 -10.95
C MET A 13 4.13 10.60 -9.48
N ILE A 14 5.13 9.99 -8.83
CA ILE A 14 5.50 10.30 -7.45
C ILE A 14 6.48 11.48 -7.46
N PRO A 15 6.17 12.59 -6.77
CA PRO A 15 7.10 13.71 -6.63
C PRO A 15 8.40 13.30 -5.92
N ASP A 16 9.53 13.87 -6.35
CA ASP A 16 10.85 13.55 -5.80
C ASP A 16 10.93 13.79 -4.28
N ASP A 17 10.27 14.84 -3.76
CA ASP A 17 10.23 15.17 -2.33
C ASP A 17 9.45 14.15 -1.48
N LYS A 18 8.66 13.28 -2.12
CA LYS A 18 7.89 12.21 -1.48
C LYS A 18 8.44 10.83 -1.73
N MET A 19 9.42 10.69 -2.62
CA MET A 19 9.92 9.39 -3.08
C MET A 19 10.50 8.57 -1.93
N ASP A 20 11.38 9.17 -1.10
CA ASP A 20 12.01 8.47 0.03
C ASP A 20 10.97 7.93 1.02
N ASN A 21 9.95 8.73 1.34
CA ASN A 21 8.84 8.31 2.19
C ASN A 21 8.05 7.16 1.55
N CYS A 22 7.78 7.22 0.24
CA CYS A 22 7.06 6.16 -0.45
C CYS A 22 7.84 4.84 -0.46
N VAL A 23 9.15 4.89 -0.71
CA VAL A 23 10.02 3.72 -0.68
C VAL A 23 10.07 3.13 0.72
N ALA A 24 10.27 3.95 1.75
CA ALA A 24 10.29 3.51 3.13
C ALA A 24 8.95 2.87 3.57
N LEU A 25 7.82 3.48 3.23
CA LEU A 25 6.49 2.93 3.50
C LEU A 25 6.25 1.60 2.77
N ALA A 26 6.70 1.46 1.52
CA ALA A 26 6.57 0.21 0.76
C ALA A 26 7.34 -0.94 1.42
N ILE A 27 8.56 -0.67 1.90
CA ILE A 27 9.37 -1.65 2.64
C ILE A 27 8.67 -2.04 3.96
N MET A 28 8.19 -1.06 4.71
CA MET A 28 7.50 -1.29 5.99
C MET A 28 6.19 -2.03 5.81
N HIS A 29 5.44 -1.76 4.73
CA HIS A 29 4.22 -2.47 4.40
C HIS A 29 4.49 -3.95 4.12
N ASP A 30 5.46 -4.27 3.25
CA ASP A 30 5.86 -5.66 2.97
C ASP A 30 6.32 -6.36 4.27
N LEU A 31 7.10 -5.67 5.12
CA LEU A 31 7.53 -6.21 6.42
C LEU A 31 6.35 -6.52 7.35
N ILE A 32 5.33 -5.66 7.41
CA ILE A 32 4.13 -5.88 8.24
C ILE A 32 3.26 -7.00 7.67
N GLU A 33 3.14 -7.14 6.35
CA GLU A 33 2.36 -8.21 5.74
C GLU A 33 3.06 -9.58 5.89
N ASP A 34 4.38 -9.62 5.75
CA ASP A 34 5.18 -10.85 5.79
C ASP A 34 5.50 -11.31 7.23
N THR A 35 5.35 -10.44 8.24
CA THR A 35 5.71 -10.74 9.63
C THR A 35 4.58 -10.43 10.61
N ASN A 36 4.70 -10.89 11.85
CA ASN A 36 3.80 -10.48 12.94
C ASN A 36 4.25 -9.17 13.62
N TYR A 37 4.97 -8.31 12.90
CA TYR A 37 5.39 -7.01 13.43
C TYR A 37 4.16 -6.12 13.67
N SER A 38 3.97 -5.69 14.91
CA SER A 38 2.80 -4.91 15.35
C SER A 38 3.08 -3.41 15.49
N GLY A 39 4.19 -2.94 14.94
CA GLY A 39 4.57 -1.52 14.94
C GLY A 39 5.48 -1.10 16.08
N GLY A 40 5.95 0.14 15.97
CA GLY A 40 6.66 0.91 16.99
C GLY A 40 6.16 2.35 16.94
N CYS A 41 6.27 3.09 18.05
CA CYS A 41 5.94 4.50 18.10
C CYS A 41 7.06 5.28 17.40
N PHE A 42 6.78 5.79 16.21
CA PHE A 42 7.67 6.75 15.56
C PHE A 42 7.42 8.09 16.25
N GLY A 43 8.46 8.79 16.68
CA GLY A 43 8.28 10.07 17.39
C GLY A 43 7.41 11.05 16.59
N LYS A 44 6.88 12.09 17.23
CA LYS A 44 5.91 13.04 16.63
C LYS A 44 6.28 13.59 15.25
N GLU A 45 7.57 13.67 14.95
CA GLU A 45 8.10 14.08 13.64
C GLU A 45 7.67 13.16 12.48
N TYR A 46 7.20 11.94 12.79
CA TYR A 46 6.80 10.90 11.85
C TYR A 46 5.28 10.61 11.87
N ASP A 47 4.46 11.46 12.50
CA ASP A 47 3.01 11.25 12.59
C ASP A 47 2.39 11.01 11.18
N TYR A 48 2.81 11.79 10.19
CA TYR A 48 2.38 11.63 8.80
C TYR A 48 2.71 10.24 8.22
N PHE A 49 3.93 9.77 8.48
CA PHE A 49 4.40 8.46 8.02
C PHE A 49 3.61 7.35 8.70
N GLU A 50 3.39 7.45 10.02
CA GLU A 50 2.63 6.46 10.78
C GLU A 50 1.16 6.39 10.33
N GLU A 51 0.54 7.53 10.02
CA GLU A 51 -0.80 7.57 9.46
C GLU A 51 -0.89 6.90 8.09
N CYS A 52 0.06 7.16 7.19
CA CYS A 52 0.15 6.46 5.91
C CYS A 52 0.32 4.94 6.09
N LEU A 53 1.17 4.52 7.01
CA LEU A 53 1.41 3.11 7.30
C LEU A 53 0.16 2.42 7.89
N LYS A 54 -0.56 3.11 8.77
CA LYS A 54 -1.86 2.65 9.30
C LYS A 54 -2.90 2.53 8.19
N LEU A 55 -2.93 3.44 7.23
CA LEU A 55 -3.80 3.33 6.06
C LEU A 55 -3.44 2.15 5.16
N LEU A 56 -2.17 1.75 5.10
CA LEU A 56 -1.68 0.59 4.36
C LEU A 56 -1.81 -0.74 5.11
N THR A 57 -2.31 -0.72 6.34
CA THR A 57 -2.50 -1.92 7.15
C THR A 57 -3.99 -2.21 7.31
N LYS A 58 -4.50 -3.24 6.64
CA LYS A 58 -5.94 -3.56 6.68
C LYS A 58 -6.36 -3.97 8.11
N PRO A 59 -7.34 -3.29 8.73
CA PRO A 59 -7.91 -3.75 9.99
C PRO A 59 -8.53 -5.14 9.85
N LYS A 60 -8.44 -5.97 10.89
CA LYS A 60 -8.97 -7.36 10.85
C LYS A 60 -10.48 -7.39 10.56
N ASP A 61 -11.23 -6.46 11.14
CA ASP A 61 -12.70 -6.40 11.04
C ASP A 61 -13.24 -5.62 9.84
N MET A 62 -12.37 -5.20 8.92
CA MET A 62 -12.74 -4.41 7.73
C MET A 62 -12.75 -5.27 6.47
N ASP A 63 -13.81 -5.16 5.67
CA ASP A 63 -13.86 -5.75 4.33
C ASP A 63 -12.79 -5.16 3.40
N TYR A 64 -12.26 -5.98 2.49
CA TYR A 64 -11.18 -5.57 1.59
C TYR A 64 -11.59 -4.43 0.65
N LEU A 65 -12.85 -4.41 0.18
CA LEU A 65 -13.32 -3.36 -0.72
C LEU A 65 -13.43 -2.02 0.01
N ASN A 66 -13.99 -2.03 1.23
CA ASN A 66 -14.09 -0.84 2.07
C ASN A 66 -12.71 -0.31 2.45
N TYR A 67 -11.75 -1.21 2.69
CA TYR A 67 -10.37 -0.85 2.92
C TYR A 67 -9.73 -0.12 1.73
N VAL A 68 -9.91 -0.64 0.51
CA VAL A 68 -9.39 -0.01 -0.71
C VAL A 68 -10.06 1.34 -0.98
N LYS A 69 -11.38 1.44 -0.78
CA LYS A 69 -12.13 2.71 -0.85
C LYS A 69 -11.58 3.73 0.14
N LYS A 70 -11.34 3.31 1.39
CA LYS A 70 -10.74 4.20 2.39
C LYS A 70 -9.39 4.74 1.92
N ILE A 71 -8.52 3.93 1.32
CA ILE A 71 -7.25 4.46 0.79
C ILE A 71 -7.50 5.48 -0.33
N ARG A 72 -8.46 5.22 -1.22
CA ARG A 72 -8.85 6.18 -2.27
C ARG A 72 -9.36 7.49 -1.69
N ASP A 73 -10.21 7.46 -0.69
CA ASP A 73 -10.80 8.66 -0.07
C ASP A 73 -9.73 9.58 0.54
N PHE A 74 -8.56 9.05 0.87
CA PHE A 74 -7.41 9.79 1.38
C PHE A 74 -6.36 10.11 0.32
N SER A 75 -6.60 9.87 -0.98
CA SER A 75 -5.60 10.06 -2.04
C SER A 75 -5.02 11.47 -2.10
N ASP A 76 -5.83 12.48 -1.76
CA ASP A 76 -5.43 13.89 -1.86
C ASP A 76 -4.60 14.35 -0.66
N THR A 77 -4.77 13.70 0.49
CA THR A 77 -4.13 14.11 1.75
C THR A 77 -3.01 13.15 2.19
N ARG A 78 -3.07 11.89 1.76
CA ARG A 78 -2.11 10.81 2.05
C ARG A 78 -1.78 10.05 0.76
N SER A 79 -1.36 10.81 -0.25
CA SER A 79 -1.06 10.33 -1.61
C SER A 79 -0.08 9.13 -1.66
N GLU A 80 0.85 9.08 -0.72
CA GLU A 80 1.88 8.06 -0.58
C GLU A 80 1.26 6.68 -0.31
N ALA A 81 0.28 6.62 0.60
CA ALA A 81 -0.47 5.39 0.86
C ALA A 81 -1.25 4.92 -0.38
N TYR A 82 -1.80 5.85 -1.15
CA TYR A 82 -2.49 5.55 -2.40
C TYR A 82 -1.54 4.97 -3.46
N TRP A 83 -0.39 5.61 -3.71
CA TRP A 83 0.59 5.11 -4.69
C TRP A 83 1.16 3.75 -4.31
N ILE A 84 1.45 3.54 -3.03
CA ILE A 84 1.93 2.24 -2.55
C ILE A 84 0.85 1.18 -2.72
N LYS A 85 -0.43 1.51 -2.46
CA LYS A 85 -1.49 0.54 -2.66
C LYS A 85 -1.65 0.16 -4.14
N MET A 86 -1.48 1.11 -5.04
CA MET A 86 -1.45 0.86 -6.49
C MET A 86 -0.29 -0.05 -6.90
N ALA A 87 0.92 0.23 -6.39
CA ALA A 87 2.10 -0.60 -6.62
C ALA A 87 1.93 -2.02 -6.06
N ASN A 88 1.38 -2.16 -4.85
CA ASN A 88 1.07 -3.45 -4.20
C ASN A 88 0.03 -4.25 -5.00
N MET A 89 -1.02 -3.60 -5.52
CA MET A 89 -1.98 -4.27 -6.39
C MET A 89 -1.36 -4.73 -7.71
N LYS A 90 -0.51 -3.90 -8.32
CA LYS A 90 0.23 -4.26 -9.53
C LYS A 90 1.11 -5.49 -9.25
N ASP A 91 1.82 -5.51 -8.14
CA ASP A 91 2.64 -6.66 -7.74
C ASP A 91 1.80 -7.93 -7.61
N HIS A 92 0.74 -7.88 -6.80
CA HIS A 92 -0.15 -9.01 -6.59
C HIS A 92 -0.76 -9.56 -7.88
N LEU A 93 -1.19 -8.68 -8.80
CA LEU A 93 -1.75 -9.09 -10.09
C LEU A 93 -0.70 -9.63 -11.07
N SER A 94 0.57 -9.28 -10.87
CA SER A 94 1.69 -9.71 -11.71
C SER A 94 2.28 -11.07 -11.29
N GLN A 95 1.94 -11.57 -10.10
CA GLN A 95 2.37 -12.88 -9.60
C GLN A 95 1.54 -14.03 -10.19
N THR A 96 1.60 -14.23 -11.51
CA THR A 96 0.76 -15.18 -12.26
C THR A 96 0.85 -16.63 -11.77
N GLU A 97 1.97 -17.04 -11.18
CA GLU A 97 2.18 -18.39 -10.64
C GLU A 97 1.48 -18.65 -9.30
N THR A 98 1.30 -17.62 -8.47
CA THR A 98 0.67 -17.73 -7.13
C THR A 98 -0.72 -17.09 -7.08
N LEU A 99 -1.11 -16.34 -8.11
CA LEU A 99 -2.40 -15.68 -8.21
C LEU A 99 -3.52 -16.67 -8.53
N THR A 100 -4.19 -17.15 -7.49
CA THR A 100 -5.40 -17.97 -7.63
C THR A 100 -6.56 -17.16 -8.21
N ASN A 101 -7.54 -17.86 -8.82
CA ASN A 101 -8.76 -17.22 -9.34
C ASN A 101 -9.50 -16.39 -8.28
N ASN A 102 -9.57 -16.87 -7.04
CA ASN A 102 -10.23 -16.15 -5.94
C ASN A 102 -9.50 -14.83 -5.59
N LEU A 103 -8.17 -14.84 -5.56
CA LEU A 103 -7.38 -13.63 -5.32
C LEU A 103 -7.49 -12.65 -6.50
N LYS A 104 -7.46 -13.16 -7.72
CA LYS A 104 -7.66 -12.36 -8.94
C LYS A 104 -9.01 -11.65 -8.92
N GLU A 105 -10.10 -12.36 -8.63
CA GLU A 105 -11.43 -11.75 -8.52
C GLU A 105 -11.50 -10.69 -7.42
N LYS A 106 -10.91 -10.97 -6.24
CA LYS A 106 -10.83 -10.02 -5.12
C LYS A 106 -10.16 -8.72 -5.55
N TYR A 107 -9.01 -8.80 -6.22
CA TYR A 107 -8.27 -7.61 -6.65
C TYR A 107 -8.96 -6.89 -7.81
N LEU A 108 -9.50 -7.61 -8.80
CA LEU A 108 -10.23 -7.02 -9.91
C LEU A 108 -11.52 -6.29 -9.48
N LYS A 109 -12.21 -6.78 -8.44
CA LYS A 109 -13.38 -6.08 -7.86
C LYS A 109 -13.00 -4.76 -7.18
N ALA A 110 -11.79 -4.67 -6.63
CA ALA A 110 -11.32 -3.50 -5.90
C ALA A 110 -10.60 -2.47 -6.79
N LEU A 111 -9.99 -2.91 -7.89
CA LEU A 111 -9.21 -2.07 -8.80
C LEU A 111 -9.96 -0.82 -9.32
N PRO A 112 -11.25 -0.87 -9.70
CA PRO A 112 -11.98 0.31 -10.18
C PRO A 112 -12.11 1.44 -9.15
N TYR A 113 -11.90 1.16 -7.86
CA TYR A 113 -11.93 2.18 -6.82
C TYR A 113 -10.61 2.93 -6.70
N LEU A 114 -9.53 2.45 -7.34
CA LEU A 114 -8.23 3.11 -7.36
C LEU A 114 -7.87 3.71 -8.72
N LEU A 115 -8.75 3.62 -9.72
CA LEU A 115 -8.60 4.25 -11.03
C LEU A 115 -9.48 5.51 -11.06
#